data_AF-A0A957XQL6-F1
#
_entry.id   AF-A0A957XQL6-F1
#
_cell.length_a   1.000
_cell.length_b   1.000
_cell.length_c   1.000
_cell.angle_alpha   90.00
_cell.angle_beta   90.00
_cell.angle_gamma   90.00
#
_symmetry.space_group_name_H-M   'P 1'
#
loop_
_entity.id
_entity.type
_entity.pdbx_description
1 polymer ?
#
loop_
_entity_poly.entity_id
_entity_poly.type
_entity_poly.pdbx_seq_one_letter_code
_entity_poly.pdbx_strand_id
1 'polypeptide(L)' 'YTAMMRYLLGITDETRQQRRDEVLSTTLADFKHFADVLSQVNEVGRVVVLGSLEAITAANQQRGGHWLTVHKVL' A
#
# COMPACT_ATOMS: atom_id res chain seq x y z
N TYR A 1 2.83 13.46 22.95
CA TYR A 1 2.65 13.36 21.49
C TYR A 1 1.77 12.16 21.10
N THR A 2 2.17 10.92 21.42
CA THR A 2 1.43 9.70 21.00
C THR A 2 0.01 9.56 21.55
N ALA A 3 -0.25 10.02 22.78
CA ALA A 3 -1.59 9.96 23.38
C ALA A 3 -2.62 10.84 22.64
N MET A 4 -2.23 12.06 22.25
CA MET A 4 -3.10 12.98 21.51
C MET A 4 -3.46 12.43 20.13
N MET A 5 -2.49 11.84 19.42
CA MET A 5 -2.74 11.18 18.13
C MET A 5 -3.73 10.01 18.26
N ARG A 6 -3.60 9.18 19.30
CA ARG A 6 -4.53 8.07 19.55
C ARG A 6 -5.94 8.59 19.81
N TYR A 7 -6.07 9.63 20.61
CA TYR A 7 -7.36 10.26 20.88
C TYR A 7 -8.01 10.79 19.60
N LEU A 8 -7.28 11.55 18.79
CA LEU A 8 -7.79 12.12 17.53
C LEU A 8 -8.14 11.05 16.49
N LEU A 9 -7.42 9.93 16.47
CA LEU A 9 -7.68 8.80 15.57
C LEU A 9 -8.69 7.79 16.14
N GLY A 10 -9.26 8.04 17.32
CA GLY A 10 -10.19 7.12 17.99
C GLY A 10 -9.58 5.75 18.35
N ILE A 11 -8.26 5.68 18.52
CA ILE A 11 -7.56 4.45 18.87
C ILE A 11 -7.73 4.22 20.38
N THR A 12 -8.66 3.35 20.75
CA THR A 12 -8.93 2.99 22.15
C THR A 12 -7.89 2.01 22.70
N ASP A 13 -7.86 1.85 24.02
CA ASP A 13 -6.95 0.89 24.65
C ASP A 13 -7.35 -0.56 24.35
N GLU A 14 -8.65 -0.86 24.21
CA GLU A 14 -9.17 -2.17 23.80
C GLU A 14 -8.69 -2.53 22.39
N THR A 15 -8.84 -1.62 21.41
CA THR A 15 -8.35 -1.87 20.04
C THR A 15 -6.82 -2.06 20.02
N ARG A 16 -6.08 -1.38 20.89
CA ARG A 16 -4.63 -1.55 21.00
C ARG A 16 -4.26 -2.89 21.61
N GLN A 17 -5.00 -3.33 22.63
CA GLN A 17 -4.78 -4.62 23.27
C GLN A 17 -5.08 -5.75 22.29
N GLN A 18 -6.21 -5.69 21.57
CA GLN A 18 -6.55 -6.63 20.52
C GLN A 18 -5.44 -6.74 19.46
N ARG A 19 -4.99 -5.61 18.90
CA ARG A 19 -3.89 -5.61 17.92
C ARG A 19 -2.61 -6.22 18.47
N ARG A 20 -2.30 -6.00 19.75
CA ARG A 20 -1.13 -6.59 20.40
C ARG A 20 -1.24 -8.11 20.45
N ASP A 21 -2.39 -8.62 20.86
CA ASP A 21 -2.63 -10.05 20.98
C ASP A 21 -2.55 -10.71 19.60
N GLU A 22 -3.22 -10.12 18.59
CA GLU A 22 -3.17 -10.55 17.18
C GLU A 22 -1.72 -10.60 16.63
N VAL A 23 -0.94 -9.54 16.84
CA VAL A 23 0.45 -9.47 16.40
C VAL A 23 1.30 -10.55 17.07
N LEU A 24 1.16 -10.74 18.38
CA LEU A 24 1.94 -11.72 19.13
C LEU A 24 1.52 -13.17 18.85
N SER A 25 0.30 -13.40 18.39
CA SER A 25 -0.21 -14.73 18.00
C SER A 25 -0.09 -15.03 16.51
N THR A 26 0.57 -14.18 15.72
CA THR A 26 0.67 -14.34 14.25
C THR A 26 1.26 -15.70 13.87
N THR A 27 0.65 -16.37 12.91
CA THR A 27 1.02 -17.71 12.44
C THR A 27 1.44 -17.70 10.97
N LEU A 28 2.00 -18.82 10.49
CA LEU A 28 2.30 -19.02 9.07
C LEU A 28 1.06 -18.92 8.17
N ALA A 29 -0.12 -19.32 8.67
CA ALA A 29 -1.35 -19.25 7.91
C ALA A 29 -1.73 -17.79 7.59
N ASP A 30 -1.48 -16.87 8.52
CA ASP A 30 -1.76 -15.44 8.35
C ASP A 30 -0.89 -14.82 7.24
N PHE A 31 0.37 -15.24 7.13
CA PHE A 31 1.24 -14.83 6.03
C PHE A 31 0.70 -15.27 4.66
N LYS A 32 0.17 -16.50 4.56
CA LYS A 32 -0.41 -17.00 3.31
C LYS A 32 -1.67 -16.24 2.95
N HIS A 33 -2.57 -16.02 3.91
CA HIS A 33 -3.77 -15.21 3.69
C HIS A 33 -3.42 -13.78 3.28
N PHE A 34 -2.39 -13.18 3.87
CA PHE A 34 -1.96 -11.84 3.49
C PHE A 34 -1.38 -11.81 2.06
N ALA A 35 -0.71 -12.88 1.60
CA ALA A 35 -0.24 -12.99 0.22
C ALA A 35 -1.41 -13.02 -0.80
N ASP A 36 -2.53 -13.64 -0.46
CA ASP A 36 -3.73 -13.62 -1.30
C ASP A 36 -4.30 -12.20 -1.44
N VAL A 37 -4.26 -11.41 -0.36
CA VAL A 37 -4.64 -9.98 -0.39
C VAL A 37 -3.67 -9.17 -1.26
N LEU A 38 -2.36 -9.40 -1.15
CA LEU A 38 -1.37 -8.73 -1.98
C LEU A 38 -1.51 -9.08 -3.47
N SER A 39 -1.91 -10.32 -3.78
CA SER A 39 -2.19 -10.75 -5.15
C SER A 39 -3.33 -9.96 -5.76
N GLN A 40 -4.39 -9.68 -5.00
CA GLN A 40 -5.49 -8.81 -5.45
C GLN A 40 -5.02 -7.37 -5.71
N VAL A 41 -4.15 -6.82 -4.84
CA VAL A 41 -3.58 -5.48 -5.04
C VAL A 41 -2.74 -5.41 -6.32
N ASN A 42 -2.07 -6.49 -6.72
CA ASN A 42 -1.34 -6.53 -7.99
C ASN A 42 -2.28 -6.42 -9.21
N GLU A 43 -3.52 -6.88 -9.10
CA GLU A 43 -4.51 -6.80 -10.19
C GLU A 43 -5.19 -5.44 -10.29
N VAL A 44 -5.54 -4.82 -9.14
CA VAL A 44 -6.34 -3.58 -9.11
C VAL A 44 -5.57 -2.33 -8.65
N GLY A 45 -4.31 -2.51 -8.27
CA GLY A 45 -3.48 -1.47 -7.67
C GLY A 45 -3.22 -0.31 -8.63
N ARG A 46 -3.39 0.91 -8.14
CA ARG A 46 -3.05 2.12 -8.90
C ARG A 46 -1.54 2.34 -8.87
N VAL A 47 -0.90 2.28 -10.03
CA VAL A 47 0.53 2.56 -10.19
C VAL A 47 0.73 4.04 -10.50
N VAL A 48 1.53 4.73 -9.67
CA VAL A 48 1.94 6.12 -9.88
C VAL A 48 3.46 6.20 -9.76
N VAL A 49 4.11 6.79 -10.77
CA VAL A 49 5.56 6.89 -10.85
C VAL A 49 5.95 8.35 -11.07
N LEU A 50 6.96 8.82 -10.34
CA LEU A 50 7.59 10.11 -10.54
C LEU A 50 8.99 9.89 -11.12
N GLY A 51 9.28 10.48 -12.27
CA GLY A 51 10.53 10.28 -13.00
C GLY A 51 10.63 11.21 -14.20
N SER A 52 11.73 11.12 -14.95
CA SER A 52 11.89 11.93 -16.16
C SER A 52 10.88 11.54 -17.23
N LEU A 53 10.55 12.49 -18.10
CA LEU A 53 9.64 12.25 -19.21
C LEU A 53 10.18 11.15 -20.14
N GLU A 54 11.49 11.09 -20.37
CA GLU A 54 12.06 10.05 -21.25
C GLU A 54 11.87 8.65 -20.65
N ALA A 55 12.13 8.49 -19.34
CA ALA A 55 12.01 7.20 -18.66
C ALA A 55 10.56 6.70 -18.64
N ILE A 56 9.59 7.58 -18.38
CA ILE A 56 8.16 7.22 -18.38
C ILE A 56 7.69 6.88 -19.80
N THR A 57 8.15 7.62 -20.80
CA THR A 57 7.80 7.35 -22.21
C THR A 57 8.36 6.00 -22.66
N ALA A 58 9.61 5.68 -22.31
CA ALA A 58 10.22 4.38 -22.61
C ALA A 58 9.49 3.22 -21.90
N ALA A 59 9.11 3.40 -20.63
CA ALA A 59 8.34 2.41 -19.89
C ALA A 59 6.95 2.17 -20.52
N ASN A 60 6.28 3.22 -20.98
CA ASN A 60 5.02 3.12 -21.69
C ASN A 60 5.18 2.35 -23.01
N GLN A 61 6.21 2.64 -23.81
CA GLN A 61 6.47 1.91 -25.07
C GLN A 61 6.64 0.40 -24.84
N GLN A 62 7.32 0.00 -23.77
CA GLN A 62 7.52 -1.42 -23.43
C GLN A 62 6.26 -2.11 -22.91
N ARG A 63 5.27 -1.37 -22.40
CA ARG A 63 4.05 -1.90 -21.75
C ARG A 63 2.75 -1.56 -22.50
N GLY A 64 2.83 -1.37 -23.82
CA GLY A 64 1.63 -1.19 -24.68
C GLY A 64 1.18 0.26 -24.86
N GLY A 65 2.09 1.22 -24.71
CA GLY A 65 1.96 2.63 -25.11
C GLY A 65 1.17 3.53 -24.15
N HIS A 66 0.13 3.01 -23.50
CA HIS A 66 -0.82 3.82 -22.71
C HIS A 66 -1.00 3.35 -21.25
N TRP A 67 -0.01 2.64 -20.70
CA TRP A 67 -0.11 2.10 -19.35
C TRP A 67 -0.07 3.18 -18.24
N LEU A 68 0.81 4.17 -18.37
CA LEU A 68 0.91 5.31 -17.45
C LEU A 68 0.40 6.59 -18.10
N THR A 69 -0.45 7.32 -17.39
CA THR A 69 -0.87 8.68 -17.78
C THR A 69 0.17 9.69 -17.31
N VAL A 70 0.75 10.44 -18.25
CA VAL A 70 1.81 11.42 -17.94
C VAL A 70 1.19 12.74 -17.50
N HIS A 71 1.43 13.11 -16.24
CA HIS A 71 1.14 14.45 -15.72
C HIS A 71 2.46 15.18 -15.49
N LYS A 72 2.68 16.30 -16.19
CA LYS A 72 3.86 17.14 -15.95
C LYS A 72 3.67 17.90 -14.64
N VAL A 73 4.64 17.78 -13.74
CA VAL A 73 4.67 18.49 -12.47
C VAL A 73 5.97 19.30 -12.46
N LEU A 74 5.83 20.59 -12.81
CA LEU A 74 6.87 21.63 -13.00
C LEU A 74 7.79 21.45 -14.22
#